data_AF-A0A0G2H7C8-F1
#
_entry.id   AF-A0A0G2H7C8-F1
#
_cell.length_a   1.000
_cell.length_b   1.000
_cell.length_c   1.000
_cell.angle_alpha   90.00
_cell.angle_beta   90.00
_cell.angle_gamma   90.00
#
_symmetry.space_group_name_H-M   'P 1'
#
loop_
_entity.id
_entity.type
_entity.pdbx_description
1 polymer ?
#
loop_
_entity_poly.entity_id
_entity_poly.type
_entity_poly.pdbx_seq_one_letter_code
_entity_poly.pdbx_strand_id
1 'polypeptide(L)'
;MEEIDGKYTGRIWITFRRFDLQRVLQFAKKWHVRREMWLAWENRYASTNMTLFRQAILLRDEAARLLGYPHNSALKVKEKMIEDVQVVKESLEKTQRQLTSTVQTELAVLRDLKAKHIAELGYDDDEKPDIYLTKYSKFHGTRVAQDFVEVPSMMLENFFWVEQNIQDISLHYSYLSSEFQAAWCELQKKNIKRGTQSEDTSDRLLPLPARQLSDETARNVVKSRYTLNGLRCLHQIFMAKFDQTVYSPLTHLELETLNLTETWNKTRKEITGLCGLEMEGRGWDWGHGYSRFRGTMGAQEAGYYTYLLSQDYSLDIWNTFFSKDPMSASEGRRYRHMIFEKGGSQDAWDVLTEYLGREPNPEAFEKHIAMSLANI
;
A
#
# COMPACT_ATOMS: atom_id res chain seq x y z
N MET A 1 -20.62 12.89 -26.91
CA MET A 1 -21.29 12.10 -25.86
C MET A 1 -22.66 12.73 -25.74
N GLU A 2 -23.70 12.03 -26.16
CA GLU A 2 -25.06 12.57 -26.19
C GLU A 2 -25.82 12.04 -24.99
N GLU A 3 -26.61 12.89 -24.33
CA GLU A 3 -27.45 12.49 -23.22
C GLU A 3 -28.88 12.33 -23.75
N ILE A 4 -29.36 11.09 -23.78
CA ILE A 4 -30.71 10.73 -24.22
C ILE A 4 -31.38 10.00 -23.06
N ASP A 5 -32.51 10.50 -22.57
CA ASP A 5 -33.24 9.97 -21.41
C ASP A 5 -32.36 9.71 -20.17
N GLY A 6 -31.42 10.62 -19.89
CA GLY A 6 -30.45 10.52 -18.79
C GLY A 6 -29.38 9.43 -18.97
N LYS A 7 -29.25 8.86 -20.18
CA LYS A 7 -28.24 7.87 -20.54
C LYS A 7 -27.24 8.49 -21.51
N TYR A 8 -25.96 8.42 -21.15
CA TYR A 8 -24.86 8.86 -22.02
C TYR A 8 -24.54 7.81 -23.08
N THR A 9 -24.59 8.21 -24.36
CA THR A 9 -24.20 7.37 -25.49
C THR A 9 -22.76 7.67 -25.94
N GLY A 10 -22.09 6.63 -26.45
CA GLY A 10 -20.69 6.67 -26.91
C GLY A 10 -19.71 5.95 -25.98
N ARG A 11 -18.41 6.08 -26.27
CA ARG A 11 -17.31 5.55 -25.44
C ARG A 11 -16.68 6.68 -24.62
N ILE A 12 -16.30 6.39 -23.37
CA ILE A 12 -15.57 7.31 -22.50
C ILE A 12 -14.10 6.89 -22.47
N TRP A 13 -13.18 7.81 -22.73
CA TRP A 13 -11.75 7.58 -22.54
C TRP A 13 -11.39 7.71 -21.07
N ILE A 14 -10.78 6.68 -20.48
CA ILE A 14 -10.37 6.65 -19.08
C ILE A 14 -8.83 6.55 -19.03
N THR A 15 -8.18 7.36 -18.22
CA THR A 15 -6.71 7.43 -18.20
C THR A 15 -6.07 6.55 -17.14
N PHE A 16 -4.78 6.25 -17.30
CA PHE A 16 -3.97 5.65 -16.23
C PHE A 16 -3.41 6.68 -15.22
N ARG A 17 -4.11 7.80 -14.99
CA ARG A 17 -3.86 8.66 -13.82
C ARG A 17 -4.36 7.94 -12.56
N ARG A 18 -3.69 8.11 -11.42
CA ARG A 18 -3.99 7.40 -10.16
C ARG A 18 -5.48 7.45 -9.79
N PHE A 19 -6.10 8.62 -9.94
CA PHE A 19 -7.51 8.86 -9.60
C PHE A 19 -8.49 8.08 -10.49
N ASP A 20 -8.28 8.08 -11.81
CA ASP A 20 -9.13 7.41 -12.79
C ASP A 20 -9.02 5.88 -12.68
N LEU A 21 -7.78 5.38 -12.61
CA LEU A 21 -7.47 3.97 -12.36
C LEU A 21 -8.13 3.48 -11.06
N GLN A 22 -7.90 4.18 -9.95
CA GLN A 22 -8.51 3.84 -8.66
C GLN A 22 -10.03 3.83 -8.78
N ARG A 23 -10.65 4.84 -9.41
CA ARG A 23 -12.11 4.90 -9.56
C ARG A 23 -12.69 3.73 -10.36
N VAL A 24 -12.05 3.29 -11.43
CA VAL A 24 -12.53 2.11 -12.19
C VAL A 24 -12.41 0.84 -11.36
N LEU A 25 -11.23 0.57 -10.79
CA LEU A 25 -11.01 -0.65 -10.00
C LEU A 25 -11.89 -0.68 -8.73
N GLN A 26 -12.18 0.47 -8.13
CA GLN A 26 -12.94 0.63 -6.88
C GLN A 26 -14.47 0.67 -7.07
N PHE A 27 -14.98 1.18 -8.20
CA PHE A 27 -16.42 1.47 -8.36
C PHE A 27 -17.08 0.97 -9.65
N ALA A 28 -16.35 0.52 -10.67
CA ALA A 28 -17.00 -0.02 -11.87
C ALA A 28 -17.67 -1.35 -11.54
N LYS A 29 -19.02 -1.43 -11.60
CA LYS A 29 -19.79 -2.65 -11.27
C LYS A 29 -19.44 -3.83 -12.19
N LYS A 30 -19.31 -3.58 -13.50
CA LYS A 30 -18.96 -4.59 -14.51
C LYS A 30 -17.53 -5.10 -14.29
N TRP A 31 -17.39 -6.42 -14.10
CA TRP A 31 -16.13 -7.03 -13.70
C TRP A 31 -15.08 -7.05 -14.82
N HIS A 32 -15.50 -7.28 -16.07
CA HIS A 32 -14.62 -7.25 -17.25
C HIS A 32 -13.95 -5.87 -17.41
N VAL A 33 -14.66 -4.76 -17.16
CA VAL A 33 -14.08 -3.41 -17.20
C VAL A 33 -12.96 -3.22 -16.18
N ARG A 34 -13.06 -3.87 -15.00
CA ARG A 34 -11.98 -3.88 -14.00
C ARG A 34 -10.81 -4.75 -14.45
N ARG A 35 -11.07 -5.93 -15.03
CA ARG A 35 -10.04 -6.84 -15.58
C ARG A 35 -9.27 -6.19 -16.73
N GLU A 36 -9.95 -5.57 -17.69
CA GLU A 36 -9.33 -4.83 -18.80
C GLU A 36 -8.46 -3.68 -18.29
N MET A 37 -8.98 -2.84 -17.38
CA MET A 37 -8.22 -1.75 -16.77
C MET A 37 -6.99 -2.27 -15.99
N TRP A 38 -7.13 -3.36 -15.24
CA TRP A 38 -6.03 -3.97 -14.49
C TRP A 38 -4.97 -4.60 -15.41
N LEU A 39 -5.35 -5.36 -16.44
CA LEU A 39 -4.41 -5.96 -17.39
C LEU A 39 -3.69 -4.89 -18.21
N ALA A 40 -4.39 -3.86 -18.67
CA ALA A 40 -3.78 -2.73 -19.37
C ALA A 40 -2.89 -1.89 -18.45
N TRP A 41 -3.16 -1.87 -17.14
CA TRP A 41 -2.26 -1.31 -16.13
C TRP A 41 -1.02 -2.19 -15.91
N GLU A 42 -1.14 -3.51 -15.72
CA GLU A 42 0.00 -4.44 -15.56
C GLU A 42 0.91 -4.49 -16.80
N ASN A 43 0.38 -4.19 -17.98
CA ASN A 43 1.17 -4.10 -19.22
C ASN A 43 1.53 -2.66 -19.65
N ARG A 44 1.19 -1.64 -18.85
CA ARG A 44 1.51 -0.23 -19.16
C ARG A 44 3.02 0.00 -19.16
N TYR A 45 3.55 0.45 -20.31
CA TYR A 45 4.98 0.66 -20.60
C TYR A 45 5.82 -0.61 -20.82
N ALA A 46 5.21 -1.80 -20.84
CA ALA A 46 5.92 -3.07 -21.06
C ALA A 46 6.85 -3.04 -22.29
N SER A 47 6.31 -2.61 -23.44
CA SER A 47 6.98 -2.50 -24.75
C SER A 47 8.22 -1.60 -24.83
N THR A 48 8.59 -0.90 -23.75
CA THR A 48 9.79 -0.05 -23.69
C THR A 48 10.57 -0.32 -22.41
N ASN A 49 9.87 -0.38 -21.28
CA ASN A 49 10.53 -0.46 -19.98
C ASN A 49 11.03 -1.88 -19.65
N MET A 50 10.52 -2.96 -20.27
CA MET A 50 11.07 -4.31 -20.05
C MET A 50 12.55 -4.39 -20.47
N THR A 51 12.87 -3.87 -21.66
CA THR A 51 14.23 -3.86 -22.20
C THR A 51 15.15 -2.97 -21.37
N LEU A 52 14.69 -1.76 -21.03
CA LEU A 52 15.44 -0.83 -20.17
C LEU A 52 15.68 -1.40 -18.77
N PHE A 53 14.69 -2.10 -18.19
CA PHE A 53 14.82 -2.79 -16.91
C PHE A 53 15.91 -3.87 -16.98
N ARG A 54 15.87 -4.75 -18.00
CA ARG A 54 16.89 -5.79 -18.21
C ARG A 54 18.29 -5.20 -18.40
N GLN A 55 18.43 -4.14 -19.19
CA GLN A 55 19.72 -3.45 -19.35
C GLN A 55 20.22 -2.86 -18.01
N ALA A 56 19.34 -2.21 -17.25
CA ALA A 56 19.71 -1.58 -16.00
C ALA A 56 20.06 -2.56 -14.86
N ILE A 57 19.41 -3.72 -14.76
CA ILE A 57 19.79 -4.73 -13.75
C ILE A 57 21.13 -5.40 -14.09
N LEU A 58 21.40 -5.68 -15.37
CA LEU A 58 22.66 -6.28 -15.83
C LEU A 58 23.83 -5.32 -15.59
N LEU A 59 23.74 -4.07 -16.04
CA LEU A 59 24.79 -3.07 -15.84
C LEU A 59 25.07 -2.78 -14.34
N ARG A 60 24.06 -2.89 -13.46
CA ARG A 60 24.24 -2.79 -12.00
C ARG A 60 24.97 -3.99 -11.42
N ASP A 61 24.67 -5.20 -11.87
CA ASP A 61 25.35 -6.42 -11.43
C ASP A 61 26.81 -6.47 -11.92
N GLU A 62 27.06 -6.08 -13.19
CA GLU A 62 28.40 -5.91 -13.75
C GLU A 62 29.21 -4.87 -12.95
N ALA A 63 28.65 -3.67 -12.72
CA ALA A 63 29.31 -2.63 -11.95
C ALA A 63 29.63 -3.07 -10.50
N ALA A 64 28.74 -3.82 -9.86
CA ALA A 64 28.99 -4.36 -8.52
C ALA A 64 30.13 -5.39 -8.52
N ARG A 65 30.19 -6.28 -9.51
CA ARG A 65 31.27 -7.27 -9.66
C ARG A 65 32.61 -6.62 -10.00
N LEU A 66 32.63 -5.55 -10.80
CA LEU A 66 33.81 -4.72 -11.05
C LEU A 66 34.31 -4.00 -9.78
N LEU A 67 33.42 -3.68 -8.84
CA LEU A 67 33.75 -3.14 -7.51
C LEU A 67 34.09 -4.23 -6.48
N GLY A 68 34.17 -5.50 -6.88
CA GLY A 68 34.53 -6.63 -6.00
C GLY A 68 33.38 -7.23 -5.18
N TYR A 69 32.14 -6.78 -5.38
CA TYR A 69 30.96 -7.32 -4.69
C TYR A 69 30.35 -8.48 -5.49
N PRO A 70 29.75 -9.51 -4.85
CA PRO A 70 29.19 -10.65 -5.55
C PRO A 70 27.98 -10.32 -6.44
N HIS A 71 27.28 -9.21 -6.19
CA HIS A 71 26.12 -8.71 -6.95
C HIS A 71 25.67 -7.34 -6.42
N ASN A 72 24.78 -6.63 -7.13
CA ASN A 72 24.34 -5.26 -6.77
C ASN A 72 23.78 -5.14 -5.33
N SER A 73 23.00 -6.11 -4.83
CA SER A 73 22.47 -6.03 -3.47
C SER A 73 23.57 -6.06 -2.40
N ALA A 74 24.68 -6.77 -2.62
CA ALA A 74 25.78 -6.84 -1.65
C ALA A 74 26.57 -5.51 -1.60
N LEU A 75 26.61 -4.76 -2.70
CA LEU A 75 27.07 -3.38 -2.74
C LEU A 75 26.09 -2.45 -2.00
N LYS A 76 24.78 -2.58 -2.29
CA LYS A 76 23.75 -1.65 -1.80
C LYS A 76 23.43 -1.76 -0.31
N VAL A 77 23.62 -2.94 0.31
CA VAL A 77 23.44 -3.10 1.77
C VAL A 77 24.51 -2.37 2.59
N LYS A 78 25.66 -1.98 2.01
CA LYS A 78 26.68 -1.17 2.70
C LYS A 78 26.30 0.31 2.88
N GLU A 79 25.11 0.69 2.43
CA GLU A 79 24.47 2.00 2.66
C GLU A 79 23.12 1.82 3.42
N LYS A 80 23.02 0.78 4.25
CA LYS A 80 21.80 0.33 4.95
C LYS A 80 22.14 -0.11 6.38
N MET A 81 21.14 -0.09 7.24
CA MET A 81 21.27 -0.47 8.65
C MET A 81 21.34 -2.00 8.85
N ILE A 82 20.83 -2.79 7.88
CA ILE A 82 21.15 -4.23 7.77
C ILE A 82 22.12 -4.42 6.60
N GLU A 83 23.38 -4.66 6.95
CA GLU A 83 24.51 -4.84 6.03
C GLU A 83 24.64 -6.25 5.41
N ASP A 84 23.71 -7.18 5.71
CA ASP A 84 23.74 -8.58 5.27
C ASP A 84 22.48 -8.99 4.49
N VAL A 85 22.68 -9.46 3.26
CA VAL A 85 21.63 -9.87 2.31
C VAL A 85 20.91 -11.15 2.73
N GLN A 86 21.55 -12.06 3.46
CA GLN A 86 20.91 -13.27 3.98
C GLN A 86 20.00 -12.93 5.15
N VAL A 87 20.43 -12.05 6.07
CA VAL A 87 19.57 -11.55 7.17
C VAL A 87 18.31 -10.87 6.62
N VAL A 88 18.44 -10.10 5.54
CA VAL A 88 17.29 -9.53 4.80
C VAL A 88 16.36 -10.62 4.24
N LYS A 89 16.90 -11.66 3.59
CA LYS A 89 16.11 -12.76 3.01
C LYS A 89 15.41 -13.59 4.08
N GLU A 90 16.10 -13.94 5.16
CA GLU A 90 15.56 -14.68 6.31
C GLU A 90 14.45 -13.90 7.02
N SER A 91 14.62 -12.59 7.19
CA SER A 91 13.59 -11.70 7.73
C SER A 91 12.33 -11.68 6.84
N LEU A 92 12.48 -11.43 5.53
CA LEU A 92 11.36 -11.47 4.57
C LEU A 92 10.64 -12.83 4.56
N GLU A 93 11.35 -13.94 4.77
CA GLU A 93 10.76 -15.26 4.92
C GLU A 93 10.03 -15.48 6.25
N LYS A 94 10.63 -15.07 7.38
CA LYS A 94 10.01 -15.15 8.71
C LYS A 94 8.66 -14.42 8.69
N THR A 95 8.67 -13.19 8.21
CA THR A 95 7.47 -12.34 8.10
C THR A 95 6.44 -12.91 7.12
N GLN A 96 6.86 -13.49 5.98
CA GLN A 96 5.94 -14.19 5.08
C GLN A 96 5.27 -15.39 5.78
N ARG A 97 6.03 -16.24 6.48
CA ARG A 97 5.50 -17.40 7.21
C ARG A 97 4.46 -16.98 8.26
N GLN A 98 4.73 -15.90 8.99
CA GLN A 98 3.82 -15.34 10.01
C GLN A 98 2.54 -14.73 9.40
N LEU A 99 2.65 -14.02 8.27
CA LEU A 99 1.51 -13.45 7.55
C LEU A 99 0.62 -14.48 6.84
N THR A 100 1.15 -15.66 6.51
CA THR A 100 0.48 -16.62 5.63
C THR A 100 -0.88 -17.06 6.17
N SER A 101 -1.01 -17.38 7.46
CA SER A 101 -2.29 -17.73 8.08
C SER A 101 -3.28 -16.57 8.08
N THR A 102 -2.81 -15.37 8.47
CA THR A 102 -3.61 -14.12 8.47
C THR A 102 -4.22 -13.86 7.09
N VAL A 103 -3.43 -14.01 6.02
CA VAL A 103 -3.90 -13.71 4.67
C VAL A 103 -4.79 -14.83 4.10
N GLN A 104 -4.64 -16.09 4.49
CA GLN A 104 -5.67 -17.08 4.10
C GLN A 104 -7.05 -16.74 4.69
N THR A 105 -7.12 -16.17 5.90
CA THR A 105 -8.36 -15.64 6.47
C THR A 105 -8.88 -14.43 5.68
N GLU A 106 -8.03 -13.44 5.38
CA GLU A 106 -8.42 -12.28 4.56
C GLU A 106 -8.92 -12.68 3.17
N LEU A 107 -8.23 -13.60 2.49
CA LEU A 107 -8.61 -14.11 1.18
C LEU A 107 -9.91 -14.94 1.24
N ALA A 108 -10.16 -15.67 2.32
CA ALA A 108 -11.42 -16.39 2.52
C ALA A 108 -12.61 -15.44 2.66
N VAL A 109 -12.49 -14.37 3.47
CA VAL A 109 -13.51 -13.33 3.60
C VAL A 109 -13.74 -12.59 2.28
N LEU A 110 -12.67 -12.27 1.54
CA LEU A 110 -12.81 -11.67 0.19
C LEU A 110 -13.50 -12.61 -0.82
N ARG A 111 -13.32 -13.94 -0.71
CA ARG A 111 -14.00 -14.93 -1.55
C ARG A 111 -15.49 -15.03 -1.21
N ASP A 112 -15.86 -15.05 0.07
CA ASP A 112 -17.26 -15.04 0.53
C ASP A 112 -17.99 -13.74 0.11
N LEU A 113 -17.40 -12.57 0.36
CA LEU A 113 -17.95 -11.29 -0.07
C LEU A 113 -18.12 -11.21 -1.60
N LYS A 114 -17.17 -11.76 -2.37
CA LYS A 114 -17.28 -11.88 -3.82
C LYS A 114 -18.46 -12.78 -4.23
N ALA A 115 -18.62 -13.95 -3.61
CA ALA A 115 -19.70 -14.89 -3.93
C ALA A 115 -21.09 -14.27 -3.68
N LYS A 116 -21.27 -13.62 -2.53
CA LYS A 116 -22.47 -12.84 -2.20
C LYS A 116 -22.76 -11.76 -3.24
N HIS A 117 -21.75 -10.98 -3.61
CA HIS A 117 -21.91 -9.90 -4.60
C HIS A 117 -22.18 -10.39 -6.04
N ILE A 118 -21.78 -11.61 -6.40
CA ILE A 118 -22.16 -12.22 -7.69
C ILE A 118 -23.64 -12.61 -7.67
N ALA A 119 -24.10 -13.25 -6.60
CA ALA A 119 -25.52 -13.60 -6.42
C ALA A 119 -26.44 -12.36 -6.42
N GLU A 120 -26.03 -11.26 -5.78
CA GLU A 120 -26.74 -9.95 -5.83
C GLU A 120 -26.89 -9.38 -7.24
N LEU A 121 -25.96 -9.69 -8.15
CA LEU A 121 -25.88 -9.10 -9.49
C LEU A 121 -26.42 -10.01 -10.61
N GLY A 122 -26.76 -11.27 -10.31
CA GLY A 122 -27.36 -12.19 -11.28
C GLY A 122 -26.46 -12.54 -12.47
N TYR A 123 -25.16 -12.76 -12.24
CA TYR A 123 -24.25 -13.34 -13.23
C TYR A 123 -24.13 -14.86 -13.02
N ASP A 124 -24.13 -15.63 -14.10
CA ASP A 124 -23.83 -17.07 -14.07
C ASP A 124 -22.37 -17.36 -13.64
N ASP A 125 -22.16 -18.53 -13.04
CA ASP A 125 -20.99 -18.89 -12.23
C ASP A 125 -19.83 -19.54 -13.05
N ASP A 126 -19.92 -19.49 -14.38
CA ASP A 126 -19.06 -20.26 -15.31
C ASP A 126 -17.72 -19.56 -15.66
N GLU A 127 -17.58 -18.25 -15.43
CA GLU A 127 -16.26 -17.58 -15.49
C GLU A 127 -15.79 -17.22 -14.07
N LYS A 128 -14.76 -17.94 -13.57
CA LYS A 128 -14.21 -17.79 -12.21
C LYS A 128 -12.80 -17.16 -12.16
N PRO A 129 -12.69 -15.83 -12.33
CA PRO A 129 -11.45 -15.07 -12.08
C PRO A 129 -11.22 -14.82 -10.58
N ASP A 130 -9.97 -14.76 -10.13
CA ASP A 130 -9.58 -14.62 -8.71
C ASP A 130 -9.73 -13.18 -8.15
N ILE A 131 -9.23 -12.90 -6.94
CA ILE A 131 -9.55 -11.73 -6.10
C ILE A 131 -8.91 -10.40 -6.58
N TYR A 132 -9.34 -9.86 -7.73
CA TYR A 132 -8.98 -8.50 -8.19
C TYR A 132 -10.14 -7.50 -7.93
N LEU A 133 -10.48 -7.30 -6.65
CA LEU A 133 -11.75 -6.67 -6.24
C LEU A 133 -11.74 -6.02 -4.83
N THR A 134 -10.94 -4.95 -4.61
CA THR A 134 -10.85 -4.27 -3.29
C THR A 134 -10.84 -2.73 -3.38
N LYS A 135 -10.88 -2.04 -2.23
CA LYS A 135 -10.95 -0.56 -2.12
C LYS A 135 -9.86 -0.01 -1.16
N TYR A 136 -9.49 1.28 -1.33
CA TYR A 136 -8.66 2.16 -0.44
C TYR A 136 -7.10 2.09 -0.50
N SER A 137 -6.39 3.25 -0.34
CA SER A 137 -4.93 3.43 -0.01
C SER A 137 -4.36 4.88 -0.20
N LYS A 138 -3.58 5.42 0.77
CA LYS A 138 -2.74 6.68 0.71
C LYS A 138 -1.66 6.72 1.85
N PHE A 139 -0.60 7.56 1.74
CA PHE A 139 0.64 7.57 2.60
C PHE A 139 1.52 8.87 2.50
N HIS A 140 2.74 8.82 3.10
CA HIS A 140 4.00 9.63 3.02
C HIS A 140 4.19 10.68 4.15
N GLY A 141 5.38 11.03 4.71
CA GLY A 141 6.84 10.74 4.51
C GLY A 141 7.64 11.53 5.62
N THR A 142 8.96 11.88 5.69
CA THR A 142 10.28 11.78 4.99
C THR A 142 11.35 12.46 5.92
N ARG A 143 12.71 12.32 5.93
CA ARG A 143 13.74 11.42 5.31
C ARG A 143 15.10 11.51 6.06
N VAL A 144 15.79 10.37 6.23
CA VAL A 144 17.20 10.16 6.70
C VAL A 144 17.84 8.95 5.94
N ALA A 145 18.71 8.11 6.54
CA ALA A 145 19.24 6.86 5.96
C ALA A 145 18.10 5.91 5.51
N GLN A 146 18.30 5.01 4.54
CA GLN A 146 17.16 4.61 3.67
C GLN A 146 16.17 3.55 4.22
N ASP A 147 16.53 2.87 5.29
CA ASP A 147 15.64 2.13 6.20
C ASP A 147 15.19 3.03 7.35
N PHE A 148 16.11 3.82 7.89
CA PHE A 148 15.79 4.75 8.96
C PHE A 148 14.80 5.88 8.55
N VAL A 149 14.67 6.24 7.27
CA VAL A 149 13.77 7.31 6.75
C VAL A 149 12.32 7.04 7.06
N GLU A 150 11.88 5.82 6.77
CA GLU A 150 10.47 5.50 6.95
C GLU A 150 10.17 5.21 8.42
N VAL A 151 11.18 5.03 9.30
CA VAL A 151 10.95 4.84 10.74
C VAL A 151 10.25 6.06 11.36
N PRO A 152 10.76 7.31 11.29
CA PRO A 152 10.02 8.46 11.80
C PRO A 152 8.71 8.77 11.07
N SER A 153 8.61 8.56 9.75
CA SER A 153 7.36 8.83 9.03
C SER A 153 6.26 7.86 9.45
N MET A 154 6.55 6.55 9.46
CA MET A 154 5.61 5.51 9.88
C MET A 154 5.34 5.54 11.40
N MET A 155 6.29 6.03 12.21
CA MET A 155 6.06 6.28 13.64
C MET A 155 5.07 7.43 13.83
N LEU A 156 5.32 8.58 13.19
CA LEU A 156 4.45 9.75 13.25
C LEU A 156 3.05 9.50 12.64
N GLU A 157 2.92 8.63 11.64
CA GLU A 157 1.61 8.21 11.12
C GLU A 157 0.71 7.62 12.21
N ASN A 158 1.24 7.01 13.29
CA ASN A 158 0.43 6.49 14.40
C ASN A 158 -0.34 7.59 15.16
N PHE A 159 0.17 8.83 15.20
CA PHE A 159 -0.52 9.95 15.86
C PHE A 159 -1.83 10.29 15.16
N PHE A 160 -1.93 10.12 13.84
CA PHE A 160 -3.19 10.27 13.10
C PHE A 160 -4.21 9.20 13.50
N TRP A 161 -3.78 8.00 13.90
CA TRP A 161 -4.66 6.87 14.23
C TRP A 161 -5.18 6.85 15.68
N VAL A 162 -5.01 7.94 16.43
CA VAL A 162 -5.67 8.18 17.72
C VAL A 162 -7.09 8.68 17.46
N GLU A 163 -8.11 8.09 18.10
CA GLU A 163 -9.53 8.43 17.87
C GLU A 163 -9.82 9.93 17.93
N GLN A 164 -9.33 10.61 18.99
CA GLN A 164 -9.52 12.04 19.18
C GLN A 164 -8.89 12.86 18.05
N ASN A 165 -7.67 12.50 17.62
CA ASN A 165 -6.97 13.25 16.58
C ASN A 165 -7.70 13.18 15.23
N ILE A 166 -8.39 12.07 14.92
CA ILE A 166 -9.26 11.96 13.73
C ILE A 166 -10.48 12.88 13.85
N GLN A 167 -11.07 13.02 15.03
CA GLN A 167 -12.19 13.93 15.28
C GLN A 167 -11.73 15.40 15.18
N ASP A 168 -10.63 15.77 15.83
CA ASP A 168 -10.11 17.14 15.93
C ASP A 168 -9.74 17.73 14.57
N ILE A 169 -9.09 16.95 13.69
CA ILE A 169 -8.75 17.38 12.32
C ILE A 169 -9.93 17.30 11.35
N SER A 170 -11.03 16.64 11.74
CA SER A 170 -12.20 16.53 10.87
C SER A 170 -13.01 17.83 10.90
N LEU A 171 -13.33 18.35 9.71
CA LEU A 171 -14.22 19.50 9.56
C LEU A 171 -15.06 19.32 8.31
N HIS A 172 -16.39 19.33 8.44
CA HIS A 172 -17.26 19.30 7.26
C HIS A 172 -17.14 20.63 6.48
N TYR A 173 -16.93 20.53 5.16
CA TYR A 173 -16.51 21.67 4.33
C TYR A 173 -17.48 22.87 4.34
N SER A 174 -18.77 22.66 4.65
CA SER A 174 -19.77 23.72 4.80
C SER A 174 -19.47 24.72 5.94
N TYR A 175 -18.50 24.41 6.82
CA TYR A 175 -18.04 25.30 7.89
C TYR A 175 -16.77 26.08 7.54
N LEU A 176 -16.23 25.94 6.33
CA LEU A 176 -15.04 26.67 5.86
C LEU A 176 -15.36 28.10 5.40
N SER A 177 -16.50 28.30 4.74
CA SER A 177 -16.96 29.61 4.28
C SER A 177 -18.46 29.63 3.96
N SER A 178 -19.03 30.82 3.79
CA SER A 178 -20.43 31.02 3.39
C SER A 178 -20.71 30.48 1.99
N GLU A 179 -19.77 30.55 1.04
CA GLU A 179 -19.93 29.95 -0.29
C GLU A 179 -20.02 28.43 -0.21
N PHE A 180 -19.19 27.78 0.62
CA PHE A 180 -19.24 26.34 0.84
C PHE A 180 -20.52 25.91 1.58
N GLN A 181 -21.01 26.73 2.52
CA GLN A 181 -22.30 26.51 3.18
C GLN A 181 -23.46 26.55 2.16
N ALA A 182 -23.50 27.57 1.30
CA ALA A 182 -24.49 27.70 0.24
C ALA A 182 -24.41 26.53 -0.78
N ALA A 183 -23.20 26.15 -1.20
CA ALA A 183 -22.98 25.04 -2.13
C ALA A 183 -23.48 23.69 -1.57
N TRP A 184 -23.32 23.44 -0.26
CA TRP A 184 -23.90 22.26 0.38
C TRP A 184 -25.43 22.29 0.37
N CYS A 185 -26.04 23.42 0.77
CA CYS A 185 -27.50 23.58 0.78
C CYS A 185 -28.11 23.35 -0.62
N GLU A 186 -27.53 23.93 -1.67
CA GLU A 186 -27.99 23.75 -3.05
C GLU A 186 -27.81 22.32 -3.57
N LEU A 187 -26.77 21.61 -3.13
CA LEU A 187 -26.58 20.19 -3.45
C LEU A 187 -27.66 19.33 -2.78
N GLN A 188 -28.04 19.61 -1.53
CA GLN A 188 -29.12 18.86 -0.87
C GLN A 188 -30.50 19.16 -1.45
N LYS A 189 -30.81 20.41 -1.80
CA LYS A 189 -32.05 20.75 -2.55
C LYS A 189 -32.16 19.94 -3.84
N LYS A 190 -31.06 19.78 -4.58
CA LYS A 190 -31.00 18.96 -5.81
C LYS A 190 -31.16 17.46 -5.55
N ASN A 191 -30.65 16.95 -4.42
CA ASN A 191 -30.84 15.55 -4.01
C ASN A 191 -32.31 15.27 -3.64
N ILE A 192 -32.94 16.15 -2.86
CA ILE A 192 -34.35 16.02 -2.45
C ILE A 192 -35.25 16.02 -3.70
N LYS A 193 -35.06 16.97 -4.63
CA LYS A 193 -35.80 17.03 -5.90
C LYS A 193 -35.56 15.83 -6.84
N ARG A 194 -34.53 15.02 -6.60
CA ARG A 194 -34.31 13.73 -7.29
C ARG A 194 -34.91 12.52 -6.55
N GLY A 195 -35.22 12.65 -5.27
CA GLY A 195 -35.76 11.58 -4.43
C GLY A 195 -37.28 11.61 -4.22
N THR A 196 -37.94 12.76 -4.39
CA THR A 196 -39.38 12.91 -4.13
C THR A 196 -40.10 13.68 -5.24
N GLN A 197 -41.22 13.14 -5.73
CA GLN A 197 -42.19 13.83 -6.59
C GLN A 197 -43.08 14.81 -5.79
N SER A 198 -42.45 15.69 -5.01
CA SER A 198 -43.13 16.68 -4.17
C SER A 198 -42.50 18.06 -4.38
N GLU A 199 -43.33 19.04 -4.70
CA GLU A 199 -42.89 20.39 -5.07
C GLU A 199 -42.61 21.29 -3.86
N ASP A 200 -43.23 20.98 -2.71
CA ASP A 200 -43.28 21.85 -1.52
C ASP A 200 -42.12 21.61 -0.53
N THR A 201 -40.90 21.99 -0.94
CA THR A 201 -39.68 21.91 -0.10
C THR A 201 -38.72 23.10 -0.24
N SER A 202 -39.09 24.18 -0.95
CA SER A 202 -38.16 25.26 -1.35
C SER A 202 -37.44 25.96 -0.21
N ASP A 203 -38.18 26.31 0.85
CA ASP A 203 -37.73 27.27 1.88
C ASP A 203 -37.42 26.63 3.24
N ARG A 204 -37.37 25.29 3.33
CA ARG A 204 -36.86 24.64 4.53
C ARG A 204 -35.35 24.84 4.64
N LEU A 205 -34.93 25.63 5.63
CA LEU A 205 -33.54 25.67 6.12
C LEU A 205 -33.12 24.24 6.51
N LEU A 206 -32.34 23.61 5.63
CA LEU A 206 -31.79 22.28 5.88
C LEU A 206 -30.75 22.38 7.00
N PRO A 207 -30.84 21.55 8.06
CA PRO A 207 -29.88 21.60 9.15
C PRO A 207 -28.50 21.22 8.61
N LEU A 208 -27.48 22.02 8.95
CA LEU A 208 -26.10 21.72 8.57
C LEU A 208 -25.69 20.35 9.16
N PRO A 209 -24.84 19.60 8.44
CA PRO A 209 -24.37 18.30 8.90
C PRO A 209 -23.45 18.49 10.12
N ALA A 210 -23.16 17.41 10.85
CA ALA A 210 -22.24 17.46 11.98
C ALA A 210 -20.90 18.13 11.58
N ARG A 211 -20.46 19.10 12.39
CA ARG A 211 -19.24 19.89 12.13
C ARG A 211 -17.99 19.00 12.05
N GLN A 212 -17.94 17.99 12.90
CA GLN A 212 -16.85 17.01 13.03
C GLN A 212 -17.44 15.59 12.96
N LEU A 213 -16.59 14.59 12.79
CA LEU A 213 -16.99 13.18 12.87
C LEU A 213 -17.42 12.80 14.29
N SER A 214 -18.41 11.90 14.41
CA SER A 214 -18.73 11.29 15.70
C SER A 214 -17.62 10.34 16.15
N ASP A 215 -17.46 10.16 17.46
CA ASP A 215 -16.44 9.29 18.04
C ASP A 215 -16.58 7.83 17.55
N GLU A 216 -17.82 7.38 17.27
CA GLU A 216 -18.08 6.09 16.64
C GLU A 216 -17.52 6.03 15.21
N THR A 217 -17.69 7.11 14.42
CA THR A 217 -17.11 7.19 13.08
C THR A 217 -15.58 7.24 13.15
N ALA A 218 -15.01 7.98 14.11
CA ALA A 218 -13.57 7.99 14.36
C ALA A 218 -13.06 6.58 14.72
N ARG A 219 -13.71 5.87 15.65
CA ARG A 219 -13.42 4.46 15.98
C ARG A 219 -13.44 3.56 14.76
N ASN A 220 -14.46 3.67 13.92
CA ASN A 220 -14.59 2.82 12.74
C ASN A 220 -13.53 3.16 11.68
N VAL A 221 -13.07 4.42 11.58
CA VAL A 221 -11.90 4.79 10.77
C VAL A 221 -10.61 4.20 11.37
N VAL A 222 -10.37 4.30 12.68
CA VAL A 222 -9.20 3.67 13.34
C VAL A 222 -9.16 2.16 13.10
N LYS A 223 -10.29 1.46 13.24
CA LYS A 223 -10.39 0.02 12.95
C LYS A 223 -10.10 -0.30 11.49
N SER A 224 -10.57 0.53 10.54
CA SER A 224 -10.36 0.32 9.10
C SER A 224 -8.88 0.34 8.67
N ARG A 225 -7.97 0.87 9.51
CA ARG A 225 -6.51 0.80 9.33
C ARG A 225 -6.02 -0.64 9.14
N TYR A 226 -6.65 -1.59 9.81
CA TYR A 226 -6.20 -2.99 9.88
C TYR A 226 -6.84 -3.88 8.79
N THR A 227 -7.83 -3.38 8.05
CA THR A 227 -8.54 -4.12 7.01
C THR A 227 -7.62 -4.45 5.82
N LEU A 228 -7.47 -5.75 5.52
CA LEU A 228 -6.57 -6.28 4.48
C LEU A 228 -5.08 -5.91 4.67
N ASN A 229 -4.69 -5.63 5.92
CA ASN A 229 -3.33 -5.24 6.27
C ASN A 229 -2.34 -6.39 6.08
N GLY A 230 -2.78 -7.65 6.23
CA GLY A 230 -1.96 -8.82 5.93
C GLY A 230 -1.59 -8.89 4.44
N LEU A 231 -2.59 -8.78 3.56
CA LEU A 231 -2.43 -8.81 2.10
C LEU A 231 -1.64 -7.59 1.60
N ARG A 232 -1.79 -6.42 2.26
CA ARG A 232 -0.95 -5.24 2.05
C ARG A 232 0.51 -5.55 2.35
N CYS A 233 0.81 -6.19 3.48
CA CYS A 233 2.18 -6.57 3.86
C CYS A 233 2.75 -7.68 2.94
N LEU A 234 1.96 -8.69 2.56
CA LEU A 234 2.41 -9.70 1.58
C LEU A 234 2.67 -9.08 0.19
N HIS A 235 1.95 -8.03 -0.21
CA HIS A 235 2.30 -7.28 -1.42
C HIS A 235 3.64 -6.54 -1.30
N GLN A 236 3.97 -5.98 -0.13
CA GLN A 236 5.30 -5.40 0.13
C GLN A 236 6.40 -6.48 0.10
N ILE A 237 6.17 -7.64 0.73
CA ILE A 237 7.11 -8.77 0.70
C ILE A 237 7.31 -9.29 -0.73
N PHE A 238 6.26 -9.35 -1.54
CA PHE A 238 6.36 -9.71 -2.96
C PHE A 238 7.31 -8.76 -3.71
N MET A 239 7.10 -7.45 -3.58
CA MET A 239 7.91 -6.43 -4.24
C MET A 239 9.36 -6.47 -3.73
N ALA A 240 9.57 -6.68 -2.43
CA ALA A 240 10.89 -6.81 -1.81
C ALA A 240 11.63 -8.09 -2.23
N LYS A 241 10.95 -9.24 -2.28
CA LYS A 241 11.55 -10.50 -2.74
C LYS A 241 11.90 -10.45 -4.22
N PHE A 242 11.07 -9.86 -5.07
CA PHE A 242 11.41 -9.66 -6.49
C PHE A 242 12.62 -8.72 -6.67
N ASP A 243 12.67 -7.59 -5.95
CA ASP A 243 13.82 -6.67 -5.92
C ASP A 243 15.11 -7.39 -5.47
N GLN A 244 15.03 -8.23 -4.44
CA GLN A 244 16.14 -9.07 -4.01
C GLN A 244 16.53 -10.15 -5.04
N THR A 245 15.58 -10.81 -5.72
CA THR A 245 15.90 -11.79 -6.77
C THR A 245 16.66 -11.17 -7.94
N VAL A 246 16.25 -9.99 -8.44
CA VAL A 246 16.93 -9.35 -9.58
C VAL A 246 18.26 -8.67 -9.22
N TYR A 247 18.56 -8.48 -7.93
CA TYR A 247 19.80 -7.84 -7.46
C TYR A 247 20.69 -8.70 -6.57
N SER A 248 20.32 -9.96 -6.31
CA SER A 248 21.21 -10.95 -5.66
C SER A 248 21.35 -12.29 -6.41
N PRO A 249 21.59 -12.28 -7.74
CA PRO A 249 21.95 -13.49 -8.47
C PRO A 249 23.34 -14.00 -8.05
N LEU A 250 23.52 -15.31 -8.06
CA LEU A 250 24.82 -15.95 -7.79
C LEU A 250 25.82 -15.61 -8.89
N THR A 251 25.37 -15.58 -10.15
CA THR A 251 26.21 -15.28 -11.33
C THR A 251 25.54 -14.28 -12.27
N HIS A 252 26.35 -13.57 -13.08
CA HIS A 252 25.80 -12.67 -14.11
C HIS A 252 24.91 -13.41 -15.13
N LEU A 253 25.34 -14.61 -15.55
CA LEU A 253 24.63 -15.48 -16.49
C LEU A 253 23.23 -15.90 -16.01
N GLU A 254 23.05 -16.07 -14.69
CA GLU A 254 21.74 -16.29 -14.08
C GLU A 254 20.82 -15.10 -14.33
N LEU A 255 21.31 -13.87 -14.16
CA LEU A 255 20.54 -12.64 -14.39
C LEU A 255 20.28 -12.37 -15.88
N GLU A 256 21.18 -12.76 -16.77
CA GLU A 256 20.98 -12.73 -18.23
C GLU A 256 19.84 -13.66 -18.64
N THR A 257 19.85 -14.90 -18.12
CA THR A 257 18.92 -15.97 -18.52
C THR A 257 17.57 -15.96 -17.77
N LEU A 258 17.47 -15.25 -16.64
CA LEU A 258 16.25 -15.16 -15.82
C LEU A 258 15.00 -14.72 -16.62
N ASN A 259 13.89 -15.46 -16.49
CA ASN A 259 12.62 -15.05 -17.10
C ASN A 259 11.88 -14.03 -16.21
N LEU A 260 12.20 -12.75 -16.35
CA LEU A 260 11.71 -11.66 -15.49
C LEU A 260 10.17 -11.61 -15.36
N THR A 261 9.40 -11.84 -16.44
CA THR A 261 7.94 -11.83 -16.39
C THR A 261 7.40 -13.03 -15.60
N GLU A 262 7.97 -14.20 -15.81
CA GLU A 262 7.57 -15.41 -15.10
C GLU A 262 7.96 -15.35 -13.62
N THR A 263 9.16 -14.87 -13.29
CA THR A 263 9.57 -14.58 -11.90
C THR A 263 8.61 -13.60 -11.24
N TRP A 264 8.29 -12.47 -11.89
CA TRP A 264 7.33 -11.48 -11.36
C TRP A 264 5.97 -12.11 -11.04
N ASN A 265 5.39 -12.88 -11.96
CA ASN A 265 4.04 -13.42 -11.77
C ASN A 265 4.00 -14.65 -10.85
N LYS A 266 5.03 -15.51 -10.84
CA LYS A 266 5.18 -16.61 -9.87
C LYS A 266 5.35 -16.09 -8.46
N THR A 267 6.36 -15.23 -8.23
CA THR A 267 6.65 -14.67 -6.91
C THR A 267 5.48 -13.83 -6.37
N ARG A 268 4.69 -13.17 -7.24
CA ARG A 268 3.40 -12.57 -6.85
C ARG A 268 2.41 -13.61 -6.32
N LYS A 269 2.18 -14.70 -7.05
CA LYS A 269 1.20 -15.75 -6.69
C LYS A 269 1.61 -16.50 -5.42
N GLU A 270 2.88 -16.90 -5.34
CA GLU A 270 3.48 -17.64 -4.23
C GLU A 270 3.40 -16.87 -2.90
N ILE A 271 3.58 -15.54 -2.95
CA ILE A 271 3.61 -14.70 -1.74
C ILE A 271 2.21 -14.17 -1.39
N THR A 272 1.43 -13.70 -2.36
CA THR A 272 0.12 -13.06 -2.07
C THR A 272 -1.08 -14.01 -2.13
N GLY A 273 -0.92 -15.22 -2.66
CA GLY A 273 -2.02 -16.14 -2.97
C GLY A 273 -2.94 -15.69 -4.10
N LEU A 274 -2.73 -14.48 -4.66
CA LEU A 274 -3.55 -13.91 -5.74
C LEU A 274 -3.11 -14.47 -7.08
N CYS A 275 -4.02 -15.16 -7.78
CA CYS A 275 -3.77 -15.61 -9.14
C CYS A 275 -3.74 -14.46 -10.15
N GLY A 276 -3.32 -14.78 -11.37
CA GLY A 276 -3.44 -13.95 -12.56
C GLY A 276 -4.05 -14.76 -13.71
N LEU A 277 -3.59 -14.51 -14.95
CA LEU A 277 -4.12 -15.19 -16.13
C LEU A 277 -3.57 -16.60 -16.34
N GLU A 278 -2.61 -17.06 -15.53
CA GLU A 278 -2.13 -18.45 -15.58
C GLU A 278 -3.25 -19.46 -15.25
N MET A 279 -4.28 -19.04 -14.51
CA MET A 279 -5.50 -19.82 -14.26
C MET A 279 -6.38 -20.00 -15.50
N GLU A 280 -6.24 -19.13 -16.51
CA GLU A 280 -6.92 -19.23 -17.81
C GLU A 280 -6.09 -20.03 -18.83
N GLY A 281 -5.03 -20.72 -18.39
CA GLY A 281 -4.09 -21.43 -19.27
C GLY A 281 -3.16 -20.51 -20.07
N ARG A 282 -3.16 -19.19 -19.84
CA ARG A 282 -2.37 -18.19 -20.60
C ARG A 282 -0.88 -18.12 -20.18
N GLY A 283 -0.38 -19.13 -19.46
CA GLY A 283 1.00 -19.15 -18.94
C GLY A 283 1.29 -17.99 -17.97
N TRP A 284 2.58 -17.67 -17.81
CA TRP A 284 3.06 -16.67 -16.84
C TRP A 284 3.42 -15.31 -17.45
N ASP A 285 3.28 -15.13 -18.77
CA ASP A 285 3.74 -13.95 -19.51
C ASP A 285 2.68 -12.82 -19.60
N TRP A 286 1.67 -12.84 -18.72
CA TRP A 286 0.47 -12.01 -18.85
C TRP A 286 0.58 -10.59 -18.25
N GLY A 287 1.56 -10.36 -17.38
CA GLY A 287 1.63 -9.15 -16.54
C GLY A 287 3.06 -8.68 -16.32
N HIS A 288 3.35 -7.45 -16.71
CA HIS A 288 4.70 -6.88 -16.76
C HIS A 288 4.89 -5.77 -15.73
N GLY A 289 4.30 -5.90 -14.54
CA GLY A 289 4.26 -4.85 -13.52
C GLY A 289 5.64 -4.33 -13.06
N TYR A 290 6.68 -5.18 -13.13
CA TYR A 290 8.08 -4.79 -12.89
C TYR A 290 8.57 -3.67 -13.81
N SER A 291 8.07 -3.59 -15.05
CA SER A 291 8.36 -2.51 -16.01
C SER A 291 7.89 -1.13 -15.53
N ARG A 292 7.07 -1.07 -14.46
CA ARG A 292 6.64 0.16 -13.78
C ARG A 292 7.18 0.30 -12.35
N PHE A 293 7.95 -0.67 -11.85
CA PHE A 293 8.34 -0.73 -10.45
C PHE A 293 9.47 0.28 -10.15
N ARG A 294 9.08 1.53 -9.89
CA ARG A 294 9.99 2.66 -9.65
C ARG A 294 10.98 2.46 -8.50
N GLY A 295 10.69 1.59 -7.53
CA GLY A 295 11.63 1.27 -6.43
C GLY A 295 12.97 0.75 -6.97
N THR A 296 12.91 -0.35 -7.75
CA THR A 296 14.08 -1.00 -8.38
C THR A 296 14.90 -0.10 -9.32
N MET A 297 14.33 1.01 -9.80
CA MET A 297 14.92 1.87 -10.84
C MET A 297 15.22 3.29 -10.37
N GLY A 298 14.83 3.63 -9.14
CA GLY A 298 15.21 4.85 -8.45
C GLY A 298 16.16 4.54 -7.30
N ALA A 299 16.21 5.42 -6.30
CA ALA A 299 17.13 5.30 -5.17
C ALA A 299 16.92 4.03 -4.29
N GLN A 300 15.88 3.21 -4.50
CA GLN A 300 15.54 2.04 -3.66
C GLN A 300 15.90 0.70 -4.32
N GLU A 301 16.76 0.74 -5.34
CA GLU A 301 17.36 -0.44 -5.97
C GLU A 301 18.01 -1.38 -4.95
N ALA A 302 17.60 -2.66 -4.95
CA ALA A 302 18.04 -3.68 -3.98
C ALA A 302 17.74 -3.33 -2.50
N GLY A 303 16.86 -2.36 -2.26
CA GLY A 303 16.51 -1.81 -0.96
C GLY A 303 15.01 -1.74 -0.70
N TYR A 304 14.16 -2.40 -1.50
CA TYR A 304 12.70 -2.29 -1.29
C TYR A 304 12.22 -2.99 -0.01
N TYR A 305 13.03 -3.92 0.54
CA TYR A 305 12.79 -4.56 1.83
C TYR A 305 12.73 -3.57 3.00
N THR A 306 13.34 -2.38 2.87
CA THR A 306 13.43 -1.43 3.98
C THR A 306 12.05 -0.98 4.47
N TYR A 307 11.09 -0.79 3.56
CA TYR A 307 9.69 -0.44 3.89
C TYR A 307 9.02 -1.37 4.92
N LEU A 308 9.46 -2.62 5.03
CA LEU A 308 8.96 -3.55 6.04
C LEU A 308 9.71 -3.39 7.36
N LEU A 309 11.04 -3.43 7.35
CA LEU A 309 11.86 -3.24 8.56
C LEU A 309 11.58 -1.90 9.26
N SER A 310 11.37 -0.83 8.48
CA SER A 310 10.96 0.47 9.01
C SER A 310 9.61 0.41 9.74
N GLN A 311 8.70 -0.47 9.32
CA GLN A 311 7.44 -0.70 10.01
C GLN A 311 7.69 -1.37 11.38
N ASP A 312 8.57 -2.36 11.47
CA ASP A 312 8.96 -3.03 12.73
C ASP A 312 9.48 -2.03 13.76
N TYR A 313 10.52 -1.26 13.42
CA TYR A 313 11.16 -0.35 14.37
C TYR A 313 10.28 0.85 14.74
N SER A 314 9.46 1.36 13.81
CA SER A 314 8.50 2.43 14.10
C SER A 314 7.39 1.97 15.04
N LEU A 315 6.93 0.72 14.91
CA LEU A 315 5.97 0.11 15.82
C LEU A 315 6.58 -0.19 17.20
N ASP A 316 7.85 -0.62 17.27
CA ASP A 316 8.52 -0.88 18.55
C ASP A 316 8.69 0.41 19.37
N ILE A 317 9.09 1.51 18.72
CA ILE A 317 9.13 2.86 19.29
C ILE A 317 7.74 3.30 19.77
N TRP A 318 6.73 3.22 18.89
CA TRP A 318 5.37 3.65 19.22
C TRP A 318 4.80 2.85 20.40
N ASN A 319 4.90 1.52 20.36
CA ASN A 319 4.38 0.63 21.39
C ASN A 319 5.09 0.86 22.73
N THR A 320 6.40 1.09 22.73
CA THR A 320 7.20 1.29 23.96
C THR A 320 6.93 2.64 24.62
N PHE A 321 6.91 3.75 23.87
CA PHE A 321 6.92 5.11 24.46
C PHE A 321 5.64 5.92 24.27
N PHE A 322 4.91 5.77 23.15
CA PHE A 322 3.80 6.66 22.79
C PHE A 322 2.41 6.03 22.91
N SER A 323 2.29 4.70 22.87
CA SER A 323 1.00 4.00 22.84
C SER A 323 0.06 4.27 24.03
N LYS A 324 0.61 4.65 25.18
CA LYS A 324 -0.12 4.93 26.43
C LYS A 324 -0.46 6.41 26.63
N ASP A 325 0.41 7.29 26.14
CA ASP A 325 0.23 8.75 26.13
C ASP A 325 0.84 9.31 24.84
N PRO A 326 0.05 9.34 23.74
CA PRO A 326 0.53 9.85 22.46
C PRO A 326 0.99 11.31 22.50
N MET A 327 0.48 12.11 23.45
CA MET A 327 0.74 13.55 23.53
C MET A 327 1.82 13.90 24.57
N SER A 328 2.56 12.89 25.06
CA SER A 328 3.64 13.05 26.04
C SER A 328 4.69 14.06 25.57
N ALA A 329 4.70 15.24 26.20
CA ALA A 329 5.64 16.31 25.89
C ALA A 329 7.09 15.99 26.32
N SER A 330 7.30 15.00 27.21
CA SER A 330 8.64 14.49 27.52
C SER A 330 9.14 13.57 26.41
N GLU A 331 8.35 12.57 26.00
CA GLU A 331 8.77 11.63 24.95
C GLU A 331 8.86 12.28 23.58
N GLY A 332 7.99 13.25 23.27
CA GLY A 332 8.11 14.07 22.06
C GLY A 332 9.41 14.87 21.98
N ARG A 333 9.88 15.45 23.10
CA ARG A 333 11.21 16.11 23.15
C ARG A 333 12.34 15.10 23.10
N ARG A 334 12.25 14.00 23.85
CA ARG A 334 13.26 12.93 23.87
C ARG A 334 13.46 12.33 22.47
N TYR A 335 12.38 12.04 21.76
CA TYR A 335 12.40 11.59 20.37
C TYR A 335 13.06 12.61 19.45
N ARG A 336 12.72 13.90 19.57
CA ARG A 336 13.38 14.97 18.81
C ARG A 336 14.91 14.99 19.05
N HIS A 337 15.35 15.01 20.31
CA HIS A 337 16.77 15.14 20.65
C HIS A 337 17.59 13.87 20.32
N MET A 338 16.99 12.67 20.44
CA MET A 338 17.70 11.40 20.23
C MET A 338 17.60 10.88 18.80
N ILE A 339 16.52 11.16 18.06
CA ILE A 339 16.30 10.65 16.69
C ILE A 339 16.53 11.76 15.65
N PHE A 340 15.77 12.86 15.72
CA PHE A 340 15.82 13.89 14.67
C PHE A 340 17.09 14.75 14.71
N GLU A 341 17.58 15.13 15.90
CA GLU A 341 18.76 16.00 16.02
C GLU A 341 20.09 15.25 15.82
N LYS A 342 20.11 13.91 15.90
CA LYS A 342 21.25 13.08 15.47
C LYS A 342 21.32 12.94 13.93
N GLY A 343 20.16 12.86 13.26
CA GLY A 343 20.05 12.84 11.80
C GLY A 343 20.81 11.69 11.13
N GLY A 344 22.03 11.97 10.67
CA GLY A 344 22.97 11.00 10.10
C GLY A 344 24.41 11.21 10.57
N SER A 345 24.62 11.85 11.73
CA SER A 345 25.95 12.04 12.34
C SER A 345 26.33 10.94 13.34
N GLN A 346 25.52 9.89 13.43
CA GLN A 346 25.69 8.68 14.23
C GLN A 346 25.03 7.53 13.46
N ASP A 347 25.45 6.30 13.71
CA ASP A 347 24.84 5.14 13.06
C ASP A 347 23.35 4.97 13.45
N ALA A 348 22.55 4.46 12.52
CA ALA A 348 21.10 4.30 12.70
C ALA A 348 20.74 3.18 13.70
N TRP A 349 21.55 2.12 13.80
CA TRP A 349 21.36 1.05 14.78
C TRP A 349 21.73 1.55 16.17
N ASP A 350 22.87 2.23 16.32
CA ASP A 350 23.27 2.89 17.58
C ASP A 350 22.18 3.86 18.07
N VAL A 351 21.65 4.71 17.18
CA VAL A 351 20.58 5.67 17.51
C VAL A 351 19.28 4.97 17.95
N LEU A 352 18.91 3.85 17.32
CA LEU A 352 17.75 3.05 17.74
C LEU A 352 18.00 2.38 19.10
N THR A 353 19.15 1.75 19.30
CA THR A 353 19.48 1.04 20.55
C THR A 353 19.65 2.00 21.73
N GLU A 354 20.27 3.18 21.54
CA GLU A 354 20.28 4.28 22.53
C GLU A 354 18.86 4.73 22.90
N TYR A 355 17.98 4.91 21.90
CA TYR A 355 16.63 5.43 22.13
C TYR A 355 15.66 4.39 22.72
N LEU A 356 15.79 3.11 22.37
CA LEU A 356 15.01 2.03 22.97
C LEU A 356 15.57 1.60 24.33
N GLY A 357 16.85 1.85 24.62
CA GLY A 357 17.56 1.35 25.79
C GLY A 357 17.89 -0.16 25.71
N ARG A 358 17.77 -0.73 24.51
CA ARG A 358 17.93 -2.15 24.15
C ARG A 358 17.94 -2.29 22.63
N GLU A 359 18.32 -3.47 22.15
CA GLU A 359 18.15 -3.84 20.74
C GLU A 359 16.68 -3.72 20.26
N PRO A 360 16.45 -3.38 18.97
CA PRO A 360 15.10 -3.32 18.39
C PRO A 360 14.39 -4.68 18.34
N ASN A 361 13.09 -4.71 18.70
CA ASN A 361 12.32 -5.95 18.79
C ASN A 361 11.31 -6.10 17.62
N PRO A 362 11.51 -7.05 16.69
CA PRO A 362 10.60 -7.28 15.57
C PRO A 362 9.22 -7.84 15.98
N GLU A 363 9.04 -8.37 17.21
CA GLU A 363 7.73 -8.79 17.72
C GLU A 363 6.68 -7.66 17.72
N ALA A 364 7.11 -6.39 17.71
CA ALA A 364 6.21 -5.24 17.60
C ALA A 364 5.39 -5.27 16.29
N PHE A 365 5.99 -5.73 15.19
CA PHE A 365 5.29 -5.91 13.93
C PHE A 365 4.38 -7.14 13.95
N GLU A 366 4.82 -8.25 14.55
CA GLU A 366 4.01 -9.47 14.70
C GLU A 366 2.70 -9.19 15.44
N LYS A 367 2.75 -8.38 16.51
CA LYS A 367 1.57 -7.92 17.27
C LYS A 367 0.67 -7.02 16.42
N HIS A 368 1.25 -6.10 15.63
CA HIS A 368 0.49 -5.23 14.72
C HIS A 368 -0.16 -6.02 13.56
N ILE A 369 0.49 -7.07 13.06
CA ILE A 369 -0.09 -8.01 12.08
C ILE A 369 -1.27 -8.76 12.72
N ALA A 370 -1.12 -9.26 13.95
CA ALA A 370 -2.20 -9.97 14.65
C ALA A 370 -3.44 -9.10 14.91
N MET A 371 -3.30 -7.77 15.05
CA MET A 371 -4.45 -6.84 15.10
C MET A 371 -5.31 -6.85 13.82
N SER A 372 -4.77 -7.30 12.68
CA SER A 372 -5.54 -7.50 11.45
C SER A 372 -6.57 -8.62 11.63
N LEU A 373 -6.16 -9.77 12.19
CA LEU A 373 -7.08 -10.89 12.50
C LEU A 373 -8.17 -10.51 13.51
N ALA A 374 -7.91 -9.57 14.41
CA ALA A 374 -8.87 -9.12 15.42
C ALA A 374 -9.88 -8.06 14.93
N ASN A 375 -9.76 -7.60 13.67
CA ASN A 375 -10.60 -6.54 13.07
C ASN A 375 -11.10 -6.92 11.66
N ILE A 376 -11.19 -8.23 11.37
CA ILE A 376 -11.85 -8.83 10.20
C ILE A 376 -13.21 -9.37 10.63
#